data_AF-N6UKM9-F1
#
_entry.id   AF-N6UKM9-F1
#
_cell.length_a   1.000
_cell.length_b   1.000
_cell.length_c   1.000
_cell.angle_alpha   90.00
_cell.angle_beta   90.00
_cell.angle_gamma   90.00
#
_symmetry.space_group_name_H-M   'P 1'
#
loop_
_entity.id
_entity.type
_entity.pdbx_description
1 polymer ?
#
loop_
_entity_poly.entity_id
_entity_poly.type
_entity_poly.pdbx_seq_one_letter_code
_entity_poly.pdbx_strand_id
1 'polypeptide(L)'
;MVMRCVLKHHVCLCVLSTAVLAGLALITAQTKVYAQSQNCNGIANSRATGVPGDPSGDSPNRRIECDGSGKYERGKKINTLSGNRTIDMDKDLKPAVKVHNGADITIVSDTLIITDSSQSKSTSPAIQVESGGKLMLAGNVDIKDVKKGIVADGKGSSVTVNRGKIGVRAGGGYVIGVQNGGEVTLSRGVMVNSVGSMGIVVGGTGGSVTLGGTRFTGVNKGIVFMGDKGTANATVMGVGGATISLADGNSTGVIMQGTRGANATVMNMTINGGRGSVGAEVTGEGTLMLNMVNISQVQMGARVTKGKLTVMGGEIQGNTMGVEVSEKGVLKVMGEATIGVGRNGTGLSVTGEGNATMMGGMIQASGGDGMTGVIVNTSGDVTLSGGVTISQFKTGGLCKEGGV
;
A
#
# COMPACT_ATOMS: atom_id res chain seq x y z
N MET A 1 -52.22 9.28 43.98
CA MET A 1 -52.08 8.97 42.54
C MET A 1 -50.79 9.60 42.06
N VAL A 2 -49.76 8.79 41.84
CA VAL A 2 -48.44 9.23 41.36
C VAL A 2 -48.25 8.59 39.99
N MET A 3 -48.26 9.41 38.94
CA MET A 3 -47.94 8.97 37.58
C MET A 3 -46.44 8.71 37.48
N ARG A 4 -46.06 7.54 36.97
CA ARG A 4 -44.71 7.29 36.43
C ARG A 4 -44.86 6.79 35.02
N CYS A 5 -44.55 7.66 34.06
CA CYS A 5 -44.28 7.29 32.68
C CYS A 5 -42.93 6.57 32.61
N VAL A 6 -42.91 5.35 32.05
CA VAL A 6 -41.67 4.67 31.67
C VAL A 6 -41.55 4.75 30.15
N LEU A 7 -40.70 5.67 29.68
CA LEU A 7 -40.27 5.67 28.29
C LEU A 7 -39.29 4.51 28.07
N LYS A 8 -39.70 3.56 27.21
CA LYS A 8 -38.80 2.70 26.45
C LYS A 8 -37.91 3.58 25.59
N HIS A 9 -36.59 3.45 25.66
CA HIS A 9 -35.67 3.62 24.52
C HIS A 9 -34.26 3.10 24.86
N HIS A 10 -33.57 2.64 23.81
CA HIS A 10 -32.16 2.27 23.70
C HIS A 10 -31.72 0.82 24.00
N VAL A 11 -32.03 -0.03 23.01
CA VAL A 11 -31.07 -1.01 22.48
C VAL A 11 -29.94 -0.27 21.73
N CYS A 12 -28.77 -0.89 21.71
CA CYS A 12 -27.59 -0.60 20.87
C CYS A 12 -26.47 0.25 21.49
N LEU A 13 -25.86 -0.27 22.57
CA LEU A 13 -24.58 0.21 23.10
C LEU A 13 -23.54 -0.92 23.13
N CYS A 14 -23.31 -1.59 21.99
CA CYS A 14 -22.22 -2.59 21.86
C CYS A 14 -21.41 -2.48 20.55
N VAL A 15 -21.76 -1.56 19.63
CA VAL A 15 -21.04 -1.43 18.34
C VAL A 15 -20.15 -0.17 18.30
N LEU A 16 -20.15 0.66 19.35
CA LEU A 16 -19.35 1.89 19.41
C LEU A 16 -17.98 1.75 20.09
N SER A 17 -17.62 0.57 20.61
CA SER A 17 -16.37 0.40 21.38
C SER A 17 -15.12 0.08 20.56
N THR A 18 -15.24 -0.27 19.27
CA THR A 18 -14.06 -0.53 18.40
C THR A 18 -13.64 0.66 17.54
N ALA A 19 -14.49 1.68 17.37
CA ALA A 19 -14.15 2.88 16.60
C ALA A 19 -13.52 4.00 17.45
N VAL A 20 -13.74 4.02 18.77
CA VAL A 20 -13.31 5.13 19.65
C VAL A 20 -11.87 4.97 20.17
N LEU A 21 -11.29 3.76 20.14
CA LEU A 21 -9.88 3.59 20.53
C LEU A 21 -8.86 4.06 19.47
N ALA A 22 -9.30 4.38 18.24
CA ALA A 22 -8.43 4.94 17.21
C ALA A 22 -8.34 6.48 17.24
N GLY A 23 -9.13 7.16 18.08
CA GLY A 23 -9.32 8.61 18.05
C GLY A 23 -8.62 9.42 19.14
N LEU A 24 -8.04 8.79 20.18
CA LEU A 24 -7.54 9.50 21.35
C LEU A 24 -6.02 9.37 21.55
N ALA A 25 -5.26 9.73 20.53
CA ALA A 25 -3.86 10.16 20.69
C ALA A 25 -3.73 11.59 20.15
N LEU A 26 -4.51 12.52 20.71
CA LEU A 26 -4.12 13.93 20.73
C LEU A 26 -2.91 14.05 21.67
N ILE A 27 -1.70 13.89 21.12
CA ILE A 27 -0.53 14.44 21.80
C ILE A 27 -0.51 15.92 21.47
N THR A 28 -1.05 16.67 22.41
CA THR A 28 -0.96 18.11 22.54
C THR A 28 0.49 18.56 22.38
N ALA A 29 0.68 19.55 21.52
CA ALA A 29 1.88 20.38 21.51
C ALA A 29 2.12 20.92 22.93
N GLN A 30 3.32 20.71 23.48
CA GLN A 30 4.13 21.77 24.06
C GLN A 30 5.47 21.26 24.64
N THR A 31 6.46 22.15 24.52
CA THR A 31 7.79 22.20 25.15
C THR A 31 8.92 21.38 24.48
N LYS A 32 9.84 22.15 23.90
CA LYS A 32 11.18 21.75 23.46
C LYS A 32 11.90 20.99 24.57
N VAL A 33 12.01 19.68 24.43
CA VAL A 33 12.98 18.88 25.19
C VAL A 33 14.15 18.62 24.25
N TYR A 34 15.21 19.43 24.39
CA TYR A 34 16.51 19.13 23.80
C TYR A 34 17.19 18.12 24.72
N ALA A 35 17.28 16.87 24.28
CA ALA A 35 18.03 15.85 25.01
C ALA A 35 18.87 15.04 24.01
N GLN A 36 20.15 14.89 24.33
CA GLN A 36 21.18 14.28 23.50
C GLN A 36 20.91 12.76 23.35
N SER A 37 20.55 12.30 22.16
CA SER A 37 20.77 10.90 21.80
C SER A 37 22.24 10.75 21.46
N GLN A 38 23.03 10.06 22.28
CA GLN A 38 24.45 9.82 22.00
C GLN A 38 24.68 8.93 20.75
N ASN A 39 23.63 8.34 20.18
CA ASN A 39 23.69 7.34 19.08
C ASN A 39 22.92 7.76 17.84
N CYS A 40 22.48 9.01 17.83
CA CYS A 40 21.91 9.65 16.67
C CYS A 40 22.60 11.00 16.54
N ASN A 41 23.09 11.34 15.37
CA ASN A 41 23.34 12.73 15.00
C ASN A 41 21.97 13.45 14.91
N GLY A 42 21.48 13.93 16.05
CA GLY A 42 20.04 14.06 16.27
C GLY A 42 19.52 15.44 16.65
N ILE A 43 20.31 16.28 17.32
CA ILE A 43 19.84 17.61 17.75
C ILE A 43 20.16 18.63 16.66
N ALA A 44 19.17 19.15 15.93
CA ALA A 44 19.43 20.20 14.95
C ALA A 44 19.85 21.52 15.64
N ASN A 45 21.08 21.97 15.44
CA ASN A 45 21.61 23.26 15.85
C ASN A 45 22.34 23.93 14.67
N SER A 46 21.99 25.19 14.38
CA SER A 46 22.61 25.97 13.31
C SER A 46 24.10 26.28 13.55
N ARG A 47 24.59 26.13 14.80
CA ARG A 47 26.00 26.33 15.18
C ARG A 47 26.82 25.04 15.28
N ALA A 48 26.19 23.88 15.03
CA ALA A 48 26.85 22.59 15.13
C ALA A 48 27.87 22.36 14.01
N THR A 49 29.01 21.76 14.36
CA THR A 49 30.04 21.32 13.41
C THR A 49 29.62 20.06 12.62
N GLY A 50 28.60 19.36 13.14
CA GLY A 50 28.10 18.08 12.64
C GLY A 50 29.09 16.92 12.83
N VAL A 51 29.99 17.04 13.83
CA VAL A 51 30.87 15.97 14.29
C VAL A 51 30.10 15.08 15.27
N PRO A 52 30.06 13.75 15.09
CA PRO A 52 29.48 12.84 16.07
C PRO A 52 30.12 13.02 17.46
N GLY A 53 29.32 13.23 18.50
CA GLY A 53 29.79 13.45 19.87
C GLY A 53 30.01 14.92 20.27
N ASP A 54 29.78 15.88 19.37
CA ASP A 54 29.84 17.31 19.70
C ASP A 54 28.64 17.71 20.61
N PRO A 55 28.87 18.24 21.82
CA PRO A 55 27.81 18.70 22.73
C PRO A 55 26.91 19.78 22.13
N SER A 56 27.38 20.50 21.10
CA SER A 56 26.66 21.58 20.43
C SER A 56 25.56 21.10 19.48
N GLY A 57 25.41 19.79 19.23
CA GLY A 57 24.37 19.21 18.38
C GLY A 57 24.86 18.85 16.98
N ASP A 58 23.92 18.49 16.11
CA ASP A 58 24.06 18.13 14.70
C ASP A 58 23.48 19.24 13.79
N SER A 59 23.88 19.29 12.53
CA SER A 59 23.44 20.34 11.60
C SER A 59 22.00 20.10 11.12
N PRO A 60 21.15 21.15 11.00
CA PRO A 60 19.80 21.03 10.44
C PRO A 60 19.77 20.57 8.98
N ASN A 61 20.92 20.63 8.29
CA ASN A 61 21.06 20.30 6.87
C ASN A 61 21.81 18.99 6.61
N ARG A 62 22.20 18.26 7.66
CA ARG A 62 22.90 16.97 7.53
C ARG A 62 21.94 15.80 7.77
N ARG A 63 22.31 14.65 7.21
CA ARG A 63 21.56 13.39 7.36
C ARG A 63 21.42 12.98 8.82
N ILE A 64 20.36 12.24 9.12
CA ILE A 64 20.14 11.60 10.41
C ILE A 64 20.50 10.11 10.25
N GLU A 65 21.29 9.59 11.17
CA GLU A 65 21.79 8.23 11.23
C GLU A 65 21.80 7.78 12.70
N CYS A 66 21.09 6.70 12.98
CA CYS A 66 20.90 6.15 14.31
C CYS A 66 21.26 4.67 14.33
N ASP A 67 22.26 4.28 15.13
CA ASP A 67 22.92 2.97 15.04
C ASP A 67 22.75 2.05 16.27
N GLY A 68 21.98 2.48 17.26
CA GLY A 68 21.61 1.68 18.44
C GLY A 68 22.76 1.35 19.40
N SER A 69 23.98 1.84 19.17
CA SER A 69 25.21 1.28 19.76
C SER A 69 25.66 1.87 21.10
N GLY A 70 24.99 2.89 21.63
CA GLY A 70 25.57 3.70 22.72
C GLY A 70 25.38 3.21 24.12
N LYS A 71 26.26 3.79 24.94
CA LYS A 71 26.32 3.60 26.38
C LYS A 71 25.27 4.47 27.06
N TYR A 72 24.56 3.82 27.98
CA TYR A 72 23.52 4.40 28.81
C TYR A 72 24.14 5.39 29.81
N GLU A 73 24.03 6.69 29.57
CA GLU A 73 24.21 7.63 30.67
C GLU A 73 22.93 7.66 31.53
N ARG A 74 23.08 7.20 32.78
CA ARG A 74 22.08 7.35 33.86
C ARG A 74 20.69 6.73 33.58
N GLY A 75 20.61 5.70 32.75
CA GLY A 75 19.42 4.85 32.63
C GLY A 75 18.20 5.47 31.92
N LYS A 76 18.33 6.63 31.25
CA LYS A 76 17.22 7.26 30.51
C LYS A 76 17.42 7.12 29.00
N LYS A 77 16.58 6.30 28.35
CA LYS A 77 16.52 6.18 26.88
C LYS A 77 16.00 7.50 26.29
N ILE A 78 16.86 8.29 25.67
CA ILE A 78 16.44 9.46 24.89
C ILE A 78 16.25 8.98 23.45
N ASN A 79 14.99 8.86 23.04
CA ASN A 79 14.58 8.36 21.74
C ASN A 79 13.84 9.41 20.91
N THR A 80 14.00 10.70 21.23
CA THR A 80 13.25 11.77 20.58
C THR A 80 14.17 12.83 19.99
N LEU A 81 14.01 13.13 18.70
CA LEU A 81 14.71 14.19 17.98
C LEU A 81 13.73 15.32 17.67
N SER A 82 14.17 16.57 17.84
CA SER A 82 13.35 17.76 17.60
C SER A 82 14.11 18.82 16.81
N GLY A 83 13.38 19.81 16.29
CA GLY A 83 13.90 20.90 15.47
C GLY A 83 13.69 20.69 13.97
N ASN A 84 13.41 21.78 13.24
CA ASN A 84 13.18 21.73 11.80
C ASN A 84 14.46 21.38 11.07
N ARG A 85 14.32 20.58 10.00
CA ARG A 85 15.44 20.07 9.21
C ARG A 85 15.12 20.12 7.72
N THR A 86 16.14 20.42 6.94
CA THR A 86 16.10 20.43 5.48
C THR A 86 17.31 19.70 4.95
N ILE A 87 17.13 18.46 4.53
CA ILE A 87 18.21 17.58 4.09
C ILE A 87 18.20 17.48 2.57
N ASP A 88 19.32 17.85 1.95
CA ASP A 88 19.52 17.84 0.50
C ASP A 88 20.38 16.62 0.10
N MET A 89 19.73 15.62 -0.50
CA MET A 89 20.34 14.35 -0.91
C MET A 89 21.18 14.46 -2.20
N ASP A 90 21.08 15.56 -2.94
CA ASP A 90 21.93 15.75 -4.12
C ASP A 90 23.41 15.95 -3.71
N LYS A 91 23.63 16.43 -2.49
CA LYS A 91 24.97 16.68 -1.91
C LYS A 91 25.53 15.49 -1.14
N ASP A 92 24.66 14.64 -0.57
CA ASP A 92 25.03 13.39 0.10
C ASP A 92 24.15 12.26 -0.45
N LEU A 93 24.73 11.40 -1.28
CA LEU A 93 24.03 10.33 -2.01
C LEU A 93 23.51 9.19 -1.10
N LYS A 94 23.63 9.32 0.22
CA LYS A 94 23.14 8.38 1.23
C LYS A 94 21.71 8.72 1.68
N PRO A 95 21.02 7.83 2.41
CA PRO A 95 19.71 8.14 2.96
C PRO A 95 19.75 9.40 3.83
N ALA A 96 18.74 10.25 3.68
CA ALA A 96 18.57 11.42 4.53
C ALA A 96 18.26 11.02 5.98
N VAL A 97 17.54 9.92 6.19
CA VAL A 97 17.32 9.30 7.49
C VAL A 97 17.66 7.82 7.43
N LYS A 98 18.57 7.36 8.28
CA LYS A 98 18.93 5.95 8.45
C LYS A 98 18.77 5.53 9.90
N VAL A 99 18.00 4.46 10.16
CA VAL A 99 17.83 3.89 11.52
C VAL A 99 18.12 2.41 11.45
N HIS A 100 19.04 1.91 12.28
CA HIS A 100 19.44 0.51 12.23
C HIS A 100 19.84 -0.06 13.59
N ASN A 101 20.12 -1.37 13.62
CA ASN A 101 20.62 -2.12 14.78
C ASN A 101 19.74 -1.95 16.04
N GLY A 102 18.42 -2.06 15.88
CA GLY A 102 17.48 -1.94 17.00
C GLY A 102 17.30 -0.52 17.56
N ALA A 103 17.90 0.50 16.93
CA ALA A 103 17.63 1.89 17.29
C ALA A 103 16.13 2.19 17.16
N ASP A 104 15.58 2.94 18.11
CA ASP A 104 14.14 3.22 18.19
C ASP A 104 13.97 4.70 18.49
N ILE A 105 13.50 5.46 17.50
CA ILE A 105 13.60 6.92 17.43
C ILE A 105 12.29 7.53 16.96
N THR A 106 11.91 8.63 17.60
CA THR A 106 10.80 9.50 17.23
C THR A 106 11.34 10.86 16.80
N ILE A 107 10.93 11.35 15.64
CA ILE A 107 11.21 12.72 15.19
C ILE A 107 9.93 13.55 15.38
N VAL A 108 9.99 14.50 16.29
CA VAL A 108 8.88 15.43 16.66
C VAL A 108 9.06 16.82 16.04
N SER A 109 9.86 16.96 15.00
CA SER A 109 10.07 18.22 14.27
C SER A 109 8.76 18.79 13.73
N ASP A 110 8.58 20.11 13.75
CA ASP A 110 7.40 20.72 13.12
C ASP A 110 7.38 20.41 11.61
N THR A 111 8.56 20.42 10.96
CA THR A 111 8.72 19.94 9.59
C THR A 111 10.10 19.29 9.36
N LEU A 112 10.09 18.09 8.77
CA LEU A 112 11.25 17.44 8.16
C LEU A 112 11.10 17.53 6.63
N ILE A 113 11.99 18.29 5.99
CA ILE A 113 12.06 18.44 4.54
C ILE A 113 13.22 17.62 4.01
N ILE A 114 12.97 16.78 3.00
CA ILE A 114 13.99 16.01 2.29
C ILE A 114 13.85 16.33 0.81
N THR A 115 14.91 16.83 0.19
CA THR A 115 14.95 17.14 -1.24
C THR A 115 16.04 16.35 -1.93
N ASP A 116 15.80 16.01 -3.19
CA ASP A 116 16.80 15.49 -4.11
C ASP A 116 16.63 16.19 -5.46
N SER A 117 17.61 16.06 -6.36
CA SER A 117 17.53 16.61 -7.71
C SER A 117 16.94 15.57 -8.68
N SER A 118 16.13 16.01 -9.64
CA SER A 118 15.67 15.14 -10.73
C SER A 118 16.83 14.57 -11.55
N GLN A 119 18.00 15.23 -11.55
CA GLN A 119 19.23 14.80 -12.22
C GLN A 119 20.22 14.09 -11.29
N SER A 120 19.90 13.97 -10.00
CA SER A 120 20.76 13.35 -9.00
C SER A 120 21.09 11.90 -9.37
N LYS A 121 22.34 11.50 -9.09
CA LYS A 121 22.80 10.11 -9.23
C LYS A 121 22.44 9.24 -8.03
N SER A 122 21.79 9.81 -7.01
CA SER A 122 21.40 9.06 -5.81
C SER A 122 20.44 7.93 -6.15
N THR A 123 20.76 6.74 -5.65
CA THR A 123 19.94 5.53 -5.73
C THR A 123 19.37 5.12 -4.37
N SER A 124 19.79 5.84 -3.32
CA SER A 124 19.38 5.63 -1.93
C SER A 124 17.92 6.06 -1.72
N PRO A 125 17.19 5.41 -0.80
CA PRO A 125 15.92 5.93 -0.34
C PRO A 125 16.10 7.18 0.53
N ALA A 126 15.08 8.03 0.60
CA ALA A 126 15.06 9.15 1.52
C ALA A 126 15.12 8.69 2.98
N ILE A 127 14.37 7.63 3.30
CA ILE A 127 14.31 7.03 4.62
C ILE A 127 14.62 5.54 4.50
N GLN A 128 15.59 5.06 5.28
CA GLN A 128 15.96 3.66 5.38
C GLN A 128 15.92 3.21 6.83
N VAL A 129 15.17 2.14 7.09
CA VAL A 129 15.13 1.50 8.40
C VAL A 129 15.39 0.01 8.26
N GLU A 130 16.41 -0.48 8.97
CA GLU A 130 16.87 -1.87 8.84
C GLU A 130 17.29 -2.50 10.16
N SER A 131 17.55 -3.80 10.17
CA SER A 131 18.12 -4.53 11.32
C SER A 131 17.38 -4.28 12.65
N GLY A 132 16.04 -4.28 12.62
CA GLY A 132 15.19 -4.09 13.80
C GLY A 132 15.02 -2.63 14.24
N GLY A 133 15.48 -1.67 13.45
CA GLY A 133 15.33 -0.24 13.72
C GLY A 133 13.86 0.22 13.68
N LYS A 134 13.50 1.27 14.42
CA LYS A 134 12.14 1.81 14.49
C LYS A 134 12.18 3.31 14.36
N LEU A 135 11.40 3.85 13.44
CA LEU A 135 11.30 5.28 13.20
C LEU A 135 9.84 5.73 13.24
N MET A 136 9.54 6.69 14.11
CA MET A 136 8.27 7.40 14.12
C MET A 136 8.49 8.87 13.73
N LEU A 137 7.91 9.30 12.61
CA LEU A 137 7.82 10.69 12.20
C LEU A 137 6.49 11.25 12.68
N ALA A 138 6.50 11.84 13.89
CA ALA A 138 5.30 12.37 14.55
C ALA A 138 4.86 13.73 13.96
N GLY A 139 5.84 14.48 13.42
CA GLY A 139 5.69 15.77 12.77
C GLY A 139 5.17 15.73 11.33
N ASN A 140 5.32 16.85 10.63
CA ASN A 140 5.06 16.92 9.19
C ASN A 140 6.30 16.53 8.39
N VAL A 141 6.11 15.72 7.35
CA VAL A 141 7.19 15.26 6.45
C VAL A 141 6.93 15.78 5.05
N ASP A 142 7.96 16.29 4.38
CA ASP A 142 7.88 16.77 3.00
C ASP A 142 9.08 16.25 2.20
N ILE A 143 8.89 15.14 1.48
CA ILE A 143 9.92 14.50 0.65
C ILE A 143 9.66 14.87 -0.82
N LYS A 144 10.68 15.36 -1.54
CA LYS A 144 10.55 15.84 -2.92
C LYS A 144 11.62 15.25 -3.83
N ASP A 145 11.16 14.78 -4.99
CA ASP A 145 11.99 14.37 -6.14
C ASP A 145 13.04 13.29 -5.86
N VAL A 146 12.83 12.48 -4.82
CA VAL A 146 13.76 11.41 -4.44
C VAL A 146 13.62 10.21 -5.37
N LYS A 147 14.69 9.41 -5.51
CA LYS A 147 14.65 8.16 -6.31
C LYS A 147 13.74 7.10 -5.67
N LYS A 148 13.80 6.95 -4.35
CA LYS A 148 12.97 6.04 -3.55
C LYS A 148 12.53 6.76 -2.29
N GLY A 149 11.28 6.57 -1.86
CA GLY A 149 10.76 7.22 -0.66
C GLY A 149 11.27 6.56 0.62
N ILE A 150 10.56 5.53 1.08
CA ILE A 150 10.77 4.86 2.36
C ILE A 150 11.11 3.40 2.10
N VAL A 151 12.12 2.88 2.79
CA VAL A 151 12.48 1.46 2.82
C VAL A 151 12.50 0.97 4.26
N ALA A 152 11.75 -0.10 4.54
CA ALA A 152 11.87 -0.89 5.76
C ALA A 152 12.31 -2.33 5.42
N ASP A 153 13.47 -2.73 5.93
CA ASP A 153 14.08 -4.02 5.65
C ASP A 153 14.36 -4.82 6.93
N GLY A 154 13.78 -6.01 7.02
CA GLY A 154 14.08 -6.96 8.06
C GLY A 154 13.04 -6.95 9.18
N LYS A 155 12.95 -8.09 9.86
CA LYS A 155 11.99 -8.30 10.93
C LYS A 155 12.22 -7.31 12.07
N GLY A 156 11.13 -6.66 12.49
CA GLY A 156 11.15 -5.65 13.55
C GLY A 156 11.56 -4.26 13.07
N SER A 157 11.96 -4.10 11.80
CA SER A 157 12.24 -2.81 11.19
C SER A 157 10.92 -2.11 10.84
N SER A 158 10.69 -0.90 11.36
CA SER A 158 9.42 -0.19 11.11
C SER A 158 9.55 1.31 10.90
N VAL A 159 8.70 1.84 10.03
CA VAL A 159 8.55 3.29 9.79
C VAL A 159 7.08 3.69 9.96
N THR A 160 6.82 4.69 10.79
CA THR A 160 5.50 5.32 10.90
C THR A 160 5.59 6.79 10.51
N VAL A 161 4.79 7.22 9.54
CA VAL A 161 4.67 8.62 9.12
C VAL A 161 3.28 9.12 9.48
N ASN A 162 3.21 10.10 10.38
CA ASN A 162 1.93 10.57 10.89
C ASN A 162 1.15 11.41 9.87
N ARG A 163 1.85 12.25 9.10
CA ARG A 163 1.29 13.13 8.06
C ARG A 163 2.42 13.66 7.18
N GLY A 164 2.07 14.06 5.95
CA GLY A 164 3.06 14.67 5.07
C GLY A 164 2.79 14.46 3.59
N LYS A 165 3.83 14.77 2.80
CA LYS A 165 3.88 14.56 1.36
C LYS A 165 5.13 13.76 1.01
N ILE A 166 4.98 12.79 0.12
CA ILE A 166 6.11 12.00 -0.40
C ILE A 166 6.09 12.04 -1.92
N GLY A 167 7.13 12.65 -2.49
CA GLY A 167 7.34 12.83 -3.92
C GLY A 167 8.48 11.96 -4.43
N VAL A 168 8.19 11.05 -5.36
CA VAL A 168 9.20 10.27 -6.09
C VAL A 168 9.27 10.78 -7.53
N ARG A 169 10.49 11.07 -8.01
CA ARG A 169 10.72 11.62 -9.35
C ARG A 169 10.34 10.64 -10.47
N ALA A 170 10.11 11.18 -11.67
CA ALA A 170 9.88 10.37 -12.86
C ALA A 170 11.05 9.41 -13.14
N GLY A 171 10.73 8.17 -13.52
CA GLY A 171 11.71 7.09 -13.65
C GLY A 171 12.33 6.68 -12.31
N GLY A 172 11.73 7.06 -11.18
CA GLY A 172 12.08 6.62 -9.84
C GLY A 172 11.81 5.14 -9.62
N GLY A 173 12.22 4.64 -8.45
CA GLY A 173 11.96 3.26 -8.05
C GLY A 173 10.55 3.11 -7.52
N TYR A 174 10.39 3.38 -6.22
CA TYR A 174 9.13 3.23 -5.52
C TYR A 174 9.00 4.22 -4.35
N VAL A 175 7.77 4.49 -3.94
CA VAL A 175 7.48 5.33 -2.78
C VAL A 175 7.72 4.54 -1.49
N ILE A 176 7.24 3.31 -1.42
CA ILE A 176 7.39 2.44 -0.25
C ILE A 176 7.98 1.10 -0.70
N GLY A 177 9.07 0.70 -0.07
CA GLY A 177 9.66 -0.63 -0.19
C GLY A 177 9.61 -1.32 1.17
N VAL A 178 8.99 -2.49 1.24
CA VAL A 178 9.09 -3.36 2.43
C VAL A 178 9.63 -4.72 2.02
N GLN A 179 10.55 -5.24 2.83
CA GLN A 179 11.15 -6.54 2.59
C GLN A 179 11.56 -7.22 3.88
N ASN A 180 11.67 -8.54 3.83
CA ASN A 180 12.15 -9.39 4.91
C ASN A 180 11.40 -9.21 6.25
N GLY A 181 10.10 -8.89 6.20
CA GLY A 181 9.26 -8.65 7.38
C GLY A 181 9.29 -7.21 7.90
N GLY A 182 9.79 -6.25 7.12
CA GLY A 182 9.71 -4.83 7.44
C GLY A 182 8.28 -4.28 7.36
N GLU A 183 8.03 -3.18 8.07
CA GLU A 183 6.70 -2.59 8.22
C GLU A 183 6.69 -1.08 7.94
N VAL A 184 5.71 -0.60 7.18
CA VAL A 184 5.50 0.84 6.95
C VAL A 184 4.06 1.23 7.22
N THR A 185 3.86 2.27 8.02
CA THR A 185 2.55 2.86 8.28
C THR A 185 2.53 4.33 7.88
N LEU A 186 1.63 4.69 6.96
CA LEU A 186 1.31 6.08 6.65
C LEU A 186 -0.03 6.42 7.28
N SER A 187 -0.14 7.52 8.00
CA SER A 187 -1.36 7.91 8.73
C SER A 187 -1.92 9.26 8.24
N ARG A 188 -3.13 9.59 8.70
CA ARG A 188 -3.78 10.92 8.56
C ARG A 188 -3.71 11.53 7.15
N GLY A 189 -3.86 10.70 6.13
CA GLY A 189 -3.98 11.14 4.75
C GLY A 189 -2.70 11.67 4.12
N VAL A 190 -1.54 11.06 4.41
CA VAL A 190 -0.29 11.32 3.67
C VAL A 190 -0.58 11.34 2.16
N MET A 191 -0.11 12.39 1.48
CA MET A 191 -0.23 12.51 0.03
C MET A 191 1.03 11.97 -0.64
N VAL A 192 0.85 11.15 -1.66
CA VAL A 192 1.94 10.56 -2.42
C VAL A 192 1.81 10.95 -3.88
N ASN A 193 2.83 11.61 -4.40
CA ASN A 193 2.94 11.97 -5.80
C ASN A 193 4.11 11.20 -6.39
N SER A 194 3.83 10.34 -7.38
CA SER A 194 4.85 9.49 -7.96
C SER A 194 4.57 9.35 -9.44
N VAL A 195 5.15 10.24 -10.24
CA VAL A 195 4.96 10.23 -11.69
C VAL A 195 5.75 9.08 -12.29
N GLY A 196 5.08 8.16 -12.99
CA GLY A 196 5.77 7.12 -13.78
C GLY A 196 6.56 6.08 -12.97
N SER A 197 6.38 6.04 -11.65
CA SER A 197 7.10 5.13 -10.74
C SER A 197 6.12 4.20 -10.01
N MET A 198 6.66 3.27 -9.21
CA MET A 198 5.84 2.33 -8.43
C MET A 198 5.40 2.96 -7.10
N GLY A 199 4.18 2.67 -6.65
CA GLY A 199 3.71 3.08 -5.33
C GLY A 199 4.39 2.27 -4.24
N ILE A 200 4.03 0.99 -4.16
CA ILE A 200 4.46 0.06 -3.11
C ILE A 200 5.12 -1.14 -3.76
N VAL A 201 6.29 -1.54 -3.24
CA VAL A 201 6.96 -2.78 -3.60
C VAL A 201 7.16 -3.61 -2.34
N VAL A 202 6.70 -4.86 -2.38
CA VAL A 202 6.90 -5.85 -1.31
C VAL A 202 7.72 -7.01 -1.86
N GLY A 203 8.88 -7.28 -1.25
CA GLY A 203 9.82 -8.31 -1.71
C GLY A 203 10.39 -9.17 -0.59
N GLY A 204 11.30 -10.08 -0.96
CA GLY A 204 11.96 -10.95 0.02
C GLY A 204 10.95 -11.86 0.73
N THR A 205 11.09 -12.02 2.05
CA THR A 205 10.15 -12.85 2.84
C THR A 205 8.84 -12.15 3.20
N GLY A 206 8.52 -11.01 2.56
CA GLY A 206 7.28 -10.27 2.74
C GLY A 206 7.45 -9.03 3.63
N GLY A 207 6.34 -8.56 4.18
CA GLY A 207 6.26 -7.32 4.96
C GLY A 207 4.83 -6.80 5.00
N SER A 208 4.62 -5.72 5.76
CA SER A 208 3.30 -5.10 5.91
C SER A 208 3.33 -3.61 5.59
N VAL A 209 2.27 -3.12 4.93
CA VAL A 209 2.04 -1.70 4.70
C VAL A 209 0.63 -1.33 5.15
N THR A 210 0.51 -0.31 5.99
CA THR A 210 -0.77 0.23 6.44
C THR A 210 -0.93 1.67 5.96
N LEU A 211 -2.05 1.97 5.31
CA LEU A 211 -2.34 3.24 4.66
C LEU A 211 -3.58 3.89 5.28
N GLY A 212 -3.41 4.88 6.15
CA GLY A 212 -4.47 5.64 6.80
C GLY A 212 -4.90 6.85 6.00
N GLY A 213 -5.92 6.72 5.16
CA GLY A 213 -6.46 7.77 4.29
C GLY A 213 -5.49 8.26 3.22
N THR A 214 -4.37 7.53 3.03
CA THR A 214 -3.29 7.89 2.12
C THR A 214 -3.77 7.91 0.68
N ARG A 215 -3.30 8.88 -0.11
CA ARG A 215 -3.66 9.02 -1.52
C ARG A 215 -2.42 8.99 -2.40
N PHE A 216 -2.33 7.99 -3.26
CA PHE A 216 -1.31 7.91 -4.31
C PHE A 216 -1.88 8.47 -5.61
N THR A 217 -1.11 9.31 -6.29
CA THR A 217 -1.49 9.91 -7.57
C THR A 217 -0.41 9.69 -8.63
N GLY A 218 -0.83 9.23 -9.81
CA GLY A 218 0.00 9.18 -11.02
C GLY A 218 0.99 8.02 -11.08
N VAL A 219 0.77 6.96 -10.30
CA VAL A 219 1.67 5.78 -10.27
C VAL A 219 1.42 4.87 -11.47
N ASN A 220 2.49 4.28 -12.02
CA ASN A 220 2.37 3.28 -13.09
C ASN A 220 2.05 1.90 -12.54
N LYS A 221 2.59 1.57 -11.36
CA LYS A 221 2.27 0.33 -10.67
C LYS A 221 1.89 0.68 -9.24
N GLY A 222 0.65 0.39 -8.83
CA GLY A 222 0.18 0.73 -7.50
C GLY A 222 0.91 -0.07 -6.42
N ILE A 223 0.70 -1.39 -6.43
CA ILE A 223 1.30 -2.34 -5.49
C ILE A 223 1.92 -3.48 -6.29
N VAL A 224 3.18 -3.80 -6.00
CA VAL A 224 3.90 -4.91 -6.64
C VAL A 224 4.42 -5.86 -5.57
N PHE A 225 3.97 -7.10 -5.63
CA PHE A 225 4.52 -8.20 -4.85
C PHE A 225 5.50 -8.97 -5.75
N MET A 226 6.76 -9.14 -5.31
CA MET A 226 7.84 -9.75 -6.11
C MET A 226 7.96 -11.27 -5.94
N GLY A 227 7.41 -11.84 -4.85
CA GLY A 227 7.26 -13.28 -4.64
C GLY A 227 8.52 -14.14 -4.85
N ASP A 228 9.72 -13.56 -4.66
CA ASP A 228 11.00 -14.12 -5.09
C ASP A 228 11.69 -14.98 -4.03
N LYS A 229 11.29 -14.86 -2.75
CA LYS A 229 11.88 -15.62 -1.63
C LYS A 229 10.83 -16.26 -0.71
N GLY A 230 10.57 -17.55 -0.95
CA GLY A 230 9.81 -18.42 -0.03
C GLY A 230 8.30 -18.15 0.03
N THR A 231 7.62 -18.82 0.98
CA THR A 231 6.17 -18.69 1.28
C THR A 231 5.86 -17.40 2.06
N ALA A 232 6.44 -16.30 1.63
CA ALA A 232 6.25 -14.98 2.20
C ALA A 232 4.77 -14.58 2.19
N ASN A 233 4.26 -14.12 3.34
CA ASN A 233 2.95 -13.48 3.43
C ASN A 233 3.18 -11.97 3.43
N ALA A 234 2.63 -11.29 2.43
CA ALA A 234 2.70 -9.84 2.30
C ALA A 234 1.31 -9.23 2.44
N THR A 235 1.19 -8.11 3.16
CA THR A 235 -0.10 -7.44 3.36
C THR A 235 0.00 -5.95 3.08
N VAL A 236 -0.92 -5.43 2.27
CA VAL A 236 -1.16 -3.98 2.14
C VAL A 236 -2.61 -3.70 2.54
N MET A 237 -2.80 -2.84 3.52
CA MET A 237 -4.11 -2.52 4.08
C MET A 237 -4.39 -1.03 3.98
N GLY A 238 -5.52 -0.68 3.38
CA GLY A 238 -6.12 0.64 3.52
C GLY A 238 -6.97 0.74 4.79
N VAL A 239 -6.86 1.85 5.50
CA VAL A 239 -7.77 2.26 6.56
C VAL A 239 -8.18 3.71 6.30
N GLY A 240 -9.42 4.09 6.58
CA GLY A 240 -9.87 5.48 6.37
C GLY A 240 -9.91 5.94 4.90
N GLY A 241 -10.18 5.03 3.95
CA GLY A 241 -10.39 5.37 2.54
C GLY A 241 -9.12 5.63 1.74
N ALA A 242 -8.08 4.81 1.93
CA ALA A 242 -6.87 4.90 1.13
C ALA A 242 -7.15 4.67 -0.36
N THR A 243 -6.48 5.45 -1.21
CA THR A 243 -6.69 5.41 -2.67
C THR A 243 -5.38 5.32 -3.44
N ILE A 244 -5.39 4.56 -4.53
CA ILE A 244 -4.37 4.60 -5.57
C ILE A 244 -5.01 5.07 -6.87
N SER A 245 -4.53 6.18 -7.42
CA SER A 245 -4.89 6.65 -8.75
C SER A 245 -3.74 6.38 -9.72
N LEU A 246 -4.01 5.54 -10.70
CA LEU A 246 -3.05 5.15 -11.72
C LEU A 246 -2.85 6.24 -12.77
N ALA A 247 -1.66 6.28 -13.36
CA ALA A 247 -1.43 7.03 -14.58
C ALA A 247 -2.17 6.39 -15.77
N ASP A 248 -2.44 7.17 -16.82
CA ASP A 248 -2.90 6.63 -18.10
C ASP A 248 -1.82 5.76 -18.76
N GLY A 249 -2.26 4.83 -19.63
CA GLY A 249 -1.40 3.92 -20.37
C GLY A 249 -1.27 2.55 -19.70
N ASN A 250 -0.14 1.87 -19.94
CA ASN A 250 0.18 0.52 -19.46
C ASN A 250 0.48 0.49 -17.94
N SER A 251 -0.45 0.99 -17.14
CA SER A 251 -0.37 1.00 -15.68
C SER A 251 -1.20 -0.14 -15.07
N THR A 252 -0.80 -0.58 -13.89
CA THR A 252 -1.47 -1.66 -13.16
C THR A 252 -1.68 -1.32 -11.69
N GLY A 253 -2.87 -1.59 -11.16
CA GLY A 253 -3.22 -1.36 -9.75
C GLY A 253 -2.44 -2.23 -8.79
N VAL A 254 -2.63 -3.55 -8.89
CA VAL A 254 -1.95 -4.55 -8.08
C VAL A 254 -1.32 -5.60 -8.97
N ILE A 255 -0.05 -5.93 -8.73
CA ILE A 255 0.68 -6.95 -9.46
C ILE A 255 1.17 -8.00 -8.47
N MET A 256 0.85 -9.26 -8.74
CA MET A 256 1.51 -10.40 -8.15
C MET A 256 2.41 -11.05 -9.21
N GLN A 257 3.70 -10.84 -9.06
CA GLN A 257 4.75 -11.42 -9.89
C GLN A 257 5.68 -12.23 -8.97
N GLY A 258 6.17 -13.38 -9.41
CA GLY A 258 7.02 -14.25 -8.57
C GLY A 258 6.82 -15.72 -8.87
N THR A 259 7.83 -16.54 -8.61
CA THR A 259 7.90 -17.95 -9.07
C THR A 259 7.93 -18.97 -7.95
N ARG A 260 7.67 -18.56 -6.69
CA ARG A 260 7.80 -19.44 -5.52
C ARG A 260 6.53 -19.58 -4.69
N GLY A 261 5.36 -19.36 -5.30
CA GLY A 261 4.07 -19.62 -4.64
C GLY A 261 3.76 -18.72 -3.43
N ALA A 262 4.31 -17.51 -3.35
CA ALA A 262 4.06 -16.58 -2.25
C ALA A 262 2.58 -16.15 -2.17
N ASN A 263 2.13 -15.70 -1.00
CA ASN A 263 0.77 -15.20 -0.81
C ASN A 263 0.79 -13.70 -0.49
N ALA A 264 -0.04 -12.93 -1.19
CA ALA A 264 -0.18 -11.51 -1.00
C ALA A 264 -1.64 -11.16 -0.73
N THR A 265 -1.88 -10.24 0.20
CA THR A 265 -3.22 -9.72 0.48
C THR A 265 -3.24 -8.21 0.34
N VAL A 266 -4.22 -7.71 -0.39
CA VAL A 266 -4.58 -6.29 -0.45
C VAL A 266 -6.00 -6.14 0.06
N MET A 267 -6.23 -5.15 0.93
CA MET A 267 -7.55 -4.97 1.53
C MET A 267 -7.94 -3.53 1.80
N ASN A 268 -9.26 -3.28 1.81
CA ASN A 268 -9.91 -2.05 2.28
C ASN A 268 -9.42 -0.77 1.60
N MET A 269 -9.29 -0.78 0.28
CA MET A 269 -8.82 0.38 -0.47
C MET A 269 -9.47 0.50 -1.85
N THR A 270 -9.37 1.70 -2.42
CA THR A 270 -9.84 1.98 -3.77
C THR A 270 -8.67 2.15 -4.73
N ILE A 271 -8.79 1.56 -5.90
CA ILE A 271 -7.86 1.68 -7.01
C ILE A 271 -8.63 2.26 -8.19
N ASN A 272 -8.25 3.46 -8.60
CA ASN A 272 -8.81 4.13 -9.76
C ASN A 272 -7.80 4.07 -10.90
N GLY A 273 -8.26 3.53 -12.02
CA GLY A 273 -7.48 3.39 -13.23
C GLY A 273 -7.38 4.65 -14.07
N GLY A 274 -6.49 4.58 -15.05
CA GLY A 274 -6.46 5.45 -16.22
C GLY A 274 -6.81 4.68 -17.49
N ARG A 275 -6.90 5.37 -18.63
CA ARG A 275 -7.16 4.71 -19.92
C ARG A 275 -6.08 3.67 -20.22
N GLY A 276 -6.47 2.45 -20.60
CA GLY A 276 -5.55 1.38 -20.95
C GLY A 276 -4.96 0.60 -19.75
N SER A 277 -5.33 0.97 -18.52
CA SER A 277 -4.80 0.34 -17.30
C SER A 277 -5.46 -0.99 -16.96
N VAL A 278 -4.79 -1.79 -16.12
CA VAL A 278 -5.29 -3.04 -15.55
C VAL A 278 -5.46 -2.87 -14.04
N GLY A 279 -6.58 -3.32 -13.47
CA GLY A 279 -6.82 -3.19 -12.04
C GLY A 279 -5.94 -4.12 -11.21
N ALA A 280 -6.06 -5.43 -11.44
CA ALA A 280 -5.22 -6.44 -10.79
C ALA A 280 -4.63 -7.41 -11.81
N GLU A 281 -3.38 -7.80 -11.61
CA GLU A 281 -2.66 -8.69 -12.51
C GLU A 281 -1.90 -9.76 -11.74
N VAL A 282 -2.12 -11.02 -12.09
CA VAL A 282 -1.40 -12.17 -11.54
C VAL A 282 -0.69 -12.90 -12.66
N THR A 283 0.63 -12.74 -12.68
CA THR A 283 1.54 -13.35 -13.67
C THR A 283 2.57 -14.27 -13.03
N GLY A 284 2.65 -14.26 -11.69
CA GLY A 284 3.43 -15.21 -10.92
C GLY A 284 2.66 -16.48 -10.52
N GLU A 285 3.35 -17.43 -9.91
CA GLU A 285 2.77 -18.69 -9.40
C GLU A 285 2.09 -18.55 -8.02
N GLY A 286 2.15 -17.36 -7.44
CA GLY A 286 1.59 -17.09 -6.11
C GLY A 286 0.09 -16.82 -6.08
N THR A 287 -0.43 -16.61 -4.88
CA THR A 287 -1.83 -16.22 -4.66
C THR A 287 -1.92 -14.74 -4.30
N LEU A 288 -2.72 -13.99 -5.05
CA LEU A 288 -3.16 -12.65 -4.70
C LEU A 288 -4.57 -12.71 -4.13
N MET A 289 -4.78 -12.20 -2.93
CA MET A 289 -6.08 -12.03 -2.31
C MET A 289 -6.47 -10.56 -2.29
N LEU A 290 -7.62 -10.24 -2.87
CA LEU A 290 -8.28 -8.93 -2.77
C LEU A 290 -9.47 -9.06 -1.83
N ASN A 291 -9.46 -8.29 -0.74
CA ASN A 291 -10.53 -8.29 0.25
C ASN A 291 -11.11 -6.89 0.44
N MET A 292 -12.35 -6.67 0.03
CA MET A 292 -13.00 -5.35 0.05
C MET A 292 -12.16 -4.28 -0.67
N VAL A 293 -11.67 -4.65 -1.86
CA VAL A 293 -10.94 -3.73 -2.75
C VAL A 293 -11.89 -3.29 -3.85
N ASN A 294 -11.94 -1.99 -4.12
CA ASN A 294 -12.75 -1.44 -5.19
C ASN A 294 -11.83 -0.98 -6.32
N ILE A 295 -11.97 -1.60 -7.49
CA ILE A 295 -11.22 -1.30 -8.71
C ILE A 295 -12.20 -0.70 -9.71
N SER A 296 -11.91 0.49 -10.21
CA SER A 296 -12.73 1.16 -11.21
C SER A 296 -11.91 1.94 -12.22
N GLN A 297 -12.53 2.37 -13.32
CA GLN A 297 -11.92 3.21 -14.36
C GLN A 297 -10.69 2.58 -15.06
N VAL A 298 -10.57 1.26 -15.02
CA VAL A 298 -9.53 0.50 -15.72
C VAL A 298 -10.06 -0.07 -17.03
N GLN A 299 -9.19 -0.35 -17.99
CA GLN A 299 -9.58 -1.05 -19.22
C GLN A 299 -10.04 -2.47 -18.91
N MET A 300 -9.27 -3.14 -18.06
CA MET A 300 -9.48 -4.52 -17.62
C MET A 300 -9.45 -4.56 -16.10
N GLY A 301 -10.51 -5.08 -15.48
CA GLY A 301 -10.63 -5.15 -14.03
C GLY A 301 -9.56 -6.04 -13.43
N ALA A 302 -9.44 -7.29 -13.90
CA ALA A 302 -8.34 -8.16 -13.54
C ALA A 302 -7.87 -9.08 -14.67
N ARG A 303 -6.59 -9.45 -14.64
CA ARG A 303 -5.96 -10.43 -15.54
C ARG A 303 -5.23 -11.50 -14.74
N VAL A 304 -5.51 -12.76 -15.01
CA VAL A 304 -4.89 -13.90 -14.34
C VAL A 304 -4.37 -14.88 -15.39
N THR A 305 -3.06 -14.87 -15.63
CA THR A 305 -2.41 -15.80 -16.57
C THR A 305 -1.71 -16.95 -15.84
N LYS A 306 -1.24 -16.69 -14.62
CA LYS A 306 -0.62 -17.69 -13.74
C LYS A 306 -1.08 -17.50 -12.32
N GLY A 307 -0.78 -18.48 -11.47
CA GLY A 307 -1.07 -18.42 -10.05
C GLY A 307 -2.57 -18.29 -9.78
N LYS A 308 -2.92 -17.61 -8.69
CA LYS A 308 -4.30 -17.52 -8.21
C LYS A 308 -4.70 -16.11 -7.82
N LEU A 309 -5.84 -15.65 -8.31
CA LEU A 309 -6.53 -14.47 -7.79
C LEU A 309 -7.73 -14.91 -6.95
N THR A 310 -7.77 -14.50 -5.69
CA THR A 310 -8.93 -14.69 -4.80
C THR A 310 -9.57 -13.35 -4.49
N VAL A 311 -10.87 -13.20 -4.75
CA VAL A 311 -11.64 -11.99 -4.46
C VAL A 311 -12.68 -12.33 -3.40
N MET A 312 -12.64 -11.67 -2.24
CA MET A 312 -13.53 -11.96 -1.11
C MET A 312 -14.58 -10.88 -0.85
N GLY A 313 -14.67 -9.88 -1.73
CA GLY A 313 -15.60 -8.76 -1.62
C GLY A 313 -15.06 -7.52 -2.32
N GLY A 314 -15.87 -6.48 -2.38
CA GLY A 314 -15.58 -5.27 -3.16
C GLY A 314 -16.01 -5.42 -4.62
N GLU A 315 -15.49 -4.53 -5.46
CA GLU A 315 -15.86 -4.42 -6.87
C GLU A 315 -14.62 -4.50 -7.78
N ILE A 316 -14.71 -5.29 -8.84
CA ILE A 316 -13.75 -5.32 -9.94
C ILE A 316 -14.45 -4.85 -11.20
N GLN A 317 -14.25 -3.59 -11.56
CA GLN A 317 -14.89 -2.98 -12.73
C GLN A 317 -13.86 -2.68 -13.83
N GLY A 318 -14.10 -3.22 -15.03
CA GLY A 318 -13.31 -2.88 -16.23
C GLY A 318 -14.18 -2.33 -17.35
N ASN A 319 -13.65 -1.41 -18.15
CA ASN A 319 -14.41 -0.79 -19.23
C ASN A 319 -14.77 -1.78 -20.34
N THR A 320 -13.87 -2.70 -20.69
CA THR A 320 -14.14 -3.72 -21.73
C THR A 320 -14.11 -5.15 -21.22
N MET A 321 -13.37 -5.41 -20.15
CA MET A 321 -13.23 -6.75 -19.58
C MET A 321 -13.27 -6.64 -18.06
N GLY A 322 -14.18 -7.36 -17.42
CA GLY A 322 -14.25 -7.41 -15.96
C GLY A 322 -13.06 -8.22 -15.45
N VAL A 323 -13.04 -9.52 -15.77
CA VAL A 323 -11.93 -10.40 -15.45
C VAL A 323 -11.57 -11.31 -16.63
N GLU A 324 -10.29 -11.40 -16.95
CA GLU A 324 -9.73 -12.36 -17.89
C GLU A 324 -8.89 -13.40 -17.16
N VAL A 325 -9.17 -14.68 -17.43
CA VAL A 325 -8.39 -15.82 -16.96
C VAL A 325 -7.91 -16.61 -18.17
N SER A 326 -6.61 -16.86 -18.24
CA SER A 326 -6.00 -17.58 -19.37
C SER A 326 -4.81 -18.41 -18.90
N GLU A 327 -4.19 -19.14 -19.84
CA GLU A 327 -3.07 -20.05 -19.55
C GLU A 327 -3.40 -20.96 -18.36
N LYS A 328 -2.64 -20.90 -17.25
CA LYS A 328 -2.85 -21.70 -16.03
C LYS A 328 -3.40 -20.86 -14.87
N GLY A 329 -3.96 -19.70 -15.19
CA GLY A 329 -4.52 -18.78 -14.20
C GLY A 329 -5.72 -19.39 -13.49
N VAL A 330 -5.84 -19.09 -12.19
CA VAL A 330 -6.98 -19.51 -11.37
C VAL A 330 -7.66 -18.30 -10.76
N LEU A 331 -8.94 -18.10 -11.06
CA LEU A 331 -9.79 -17.13 -10.41
C LEU A 331 -10.68 -17.82 -9.38
N LYS A 332 -10.75 -17.25 -8.17
CA LYS A 332 -11.71 -17.64 -7.14
C LYS A 332 -12.42 -16.41 -6.60
N VAL A 333 -13.72 -16.31 -6.83
CA VAL A 333 -14.56 -15.21 -6.35
C VAL A 333 -15.52 -15.75 -5.29
N MET A 334 -15.57 -15.08 -4.15
CA MET A 334 -16.28 -15.50 -2.96
C MET A 334 -17.07 -14.33 -2.39
N GLY A 335 -18.20 -14.63 -1.76
CA GLY A 335 -19.01 -13.63 -1.05
C GLY A 335 -19.80 -12.73 -2.00
N GLU A 336 -20.04 -11.49 -1.60
CA GLU A 336 -20.86 -10.52 -2.35
C GLU A 336 -20.03 -9.65 -3.31
N ALA A 337 -18.94 -10.21 -3.87
CA ALA A 337 -18.10 -9.48 -4.81
C ALA A 337 -18.84 -9.19 -6.13
N THR A 338 -18.57 -8.03 -6.72
CA THR A 338 -19.14 -7.63 -8.01
C THR A 338 -18.04 -7.58 -9.08
N ILE A 339 -18.30 -8.23 -10.23
CA ILE A 339 -17.53 -8.03 -11.46
C ILE A 339 -18.37 -7.16 -12.39
N GLY A 340 -17.91 -5.95 -12.65
CA GLY A 340 -18.61 -4.94 -13.44
C GLY A 340 -17.96 -4.70 -14.80
N VAL A 341 -18.77 -4.45 -15.84
CA VAL A 341 -18.26 -3.97 -17.14
C VAL A 341 -19.03 -2.82 -17.76
N GLY A 342 -18.30 -2.02 -18.53
CA GLY A 342 -18.87 -0.98 -19.40
C GLY A 342 -19.52 -1.54 -20.66
N ARG A 343 -19.88 -0.61 -21.56
CA ARG A 343 -20.54 -0.93 -22.84
C ARG A 343 -19.68 -1.82 -23.73
N ASN A 344 -20.33 -2.76 -24.42
CA ASN A 344 -19.69 -3.75 -25.31
C ASN A 344 -18.66 -4.65 -24.60
N GLY A 345 -18.71 -4.74 -23.27
CA GLY A 345 -17.75 -5.48 -22.47
C GLY A 345 -18.10 -6.95 -22.28
N THR A 346 -17.12 -7.70 -21.78
CA THR A 346 -17.27 -9.08 -21.30
C THR A 346 -17.03 -9.15 -19.80
N GLY A 347 -17.97 -9.68 -19.04
CA GLY A 347 -17.87 -9.78 -17.58
C GLY A 347 -16.69 -10.65 -17.13
N LEU A 348 -16.75 -11.94 -17.47
CA LEU A 348 -15.72 -12.93 -17.19
C LEU A 348 -15.37 -13.68 -18.47
N SER A 349 -14.09 -13.77 -18.82
CA SER A 349 -13.59 -14.57 -19.92
C SER A 349 -12.57 -15.58 -19.42
N VAL A 350 -12.78 -16.86 -19.72
CA VAL A 350 -11.88 -17.96 -19.33
C VAL A 350 -11.44 -18.70 -20.59
N THR A 351 -10.11 -18.78 -20.78
CA THR A 351 -9.50 -19.35 -21.99
C THR A 351 -8.31 -20.25 -21.69
N GLY A 352 -7.86 -21.05 -22.67
CA GLY A 352 -6.66 -21.88 -22.53
C GLY A 352 -6.85 -23.04 -21.56
N GLU A 353 -6.04 -23.11 -20.49
CA GLU A 353 -6.20 -24.06 -19.38
C GLU A 353 -6.72 -23.34 -18.10
N GLY A 354 -7.24 -22.12 -18.26
CA GLY A 354 -7.65 -21.25 -17.16
C GLY A 354 -8.84 -21.83 -16.40
N ASN A 355 -8.88 -21.59 -15.08
CA ASN A 355 -9.94 -22.08 -14.21
C ASN A 355 -10.61 -20.91 -13.47
N ALA A 356 -11.93 -20.93 -13.35
CA ALA A 356 -12.67 -19.92 -12.61
C ALA A 356 -13.74 -20.54 -11.72
N THR A 357 -13.77 -20.17 -10.45
CA THR A 357 -14.84 -20.52 -9.53
C THR A 357 -15.43 -19.26 -8.94
N MET A 358 -16.74 -19.08 -9.05
CA MET A 358 -17.50 -18.03 -8.40
C MET A 358 -18.56 -18.64 -7.49
N MET A 359 -18.55 -18.26 -6.21
CA MET A 359 -19.51 -18.70 -5.20
C MET A 359 -20.20 -17.48 -4.59
N GLY A 360 -21.41 -17.19 -5.09
CA GLY A 360 -22.16 -15.96 -4.80
C GLY A 360 -21.73 -14.76 -5.65
N GLY A 361 -22.24 -13.58 -5.30
CA GLY A 361 -21.88 -12.31 -5.95
C GLY A 361 -22.60 -12.03 -7.28
N MET A 362 -22.10 -11.04 -8.01
CA MET A 362 -22.75 -10.54 -9.22
C MET A 362 -21.75 -10.30 -10.35
N ILE A 363 -22.16 -10.64 -11.58
CA ILE A 363 -21.56 -10.17 -12.82
C ILE A 363 -22.57 -9.22 -13.48
N GLN A 364 -22.17 -7.98 -13.73
CA GLN A 364 -23.08 -6.94 -14.23
C GLN A 364 -22.44 -6.10 -15.33
N ALA A 365 -23.23 -5.72 -16.33
CA ALA A 365 -22.87 -4.75 -17.36
C ALA A 365 -23.66 -3.45 -17.21
N SER A 366 -23.21 -2.36 -17.83
CA SER A 366 -23.92 -1.07 -17.85
C SER A 366 -25.08 -0.96 -18.86
N GLY A 367 -25.49 -2.06 -19.51
CA GLY A 367 -26.46 -2.07 -20.61
C GLY A 367 -25.88 -1.75 -22.02
N GLY A 368 -26.43 -2.37 -23.08
CA GLY A 368 -25.95 -2.25 -24.47
C GLY A 368 -25.97 -3.55 -25.30
N ASP A 369 -25.86 -3.41 -26.63
CA ASP A 369 -25.79 -4.55 -27.56
C ASP A 369 -24.40 -5.21 -27.56
N GLY A 370 -24.35 -6.52 -27.84
CA GLY A 370 -23.09 -7.25 -28.04
C GLY A 370 -22.33 -7.64 -26.76
N MET A 371 -22.89 -7.41 -25.57
CA MET A 371 -22.25 -7.74 -24.30
C MET A 371 -22.49 -9.20 -23.89
N THR A 372 -21.44 -9.82 -23.34
CA THR A 372 -21.48 -11.20 -22.85
C THR A 372 -21.10 -11.26 -21.37
N GLY A 373 -21.90 -11.92 -20.55
CA GLY A 373 -21.63 -12.07 -19.12
C GLY A 373 -20.40 -12.94 -18.89
N VAL A 374 -20.46 -14.19 -19.36
CA VAL A 374 -19.38 -15.18 -19.21
C VAL A 374 -19.03 -15.81 -20.55
N ILE A 375 -17.74 -15.86 -20.89
CA ILE A 375 -17.21 -16.60 -22.04
C ILE A 375 -16.34 -17.73 -21.53
N VAL A 376 -16.63 -18.95 -21.97
CA VAL A 376 -15.87 -20.17 -21.67
C VAL A 376 -15.30 -20.72 -22.98
N ASN A 377 -13.97 -20.70 -23.08
CA ASN A 377 -13.21 -21.26 -24.19
C ASN A 377 -11.90 -21.88 -23.67
N THR A 378 -12.04 -22.78 -22.70
CA THR A 378 -10.95 -23.34 -21.91
C THR A 378 -11.12 -24.85 -21.82
N SER A 379 -10.01 -25.56 -21.65
CA SER A 379 -10.00 -26.97 -21.23
C SER A 379 -10.06 -27.14 -19.70
N GLY A 380 -9.94 -26.04 -18.95
CA GLY A 380 -10.12 -26.00 -17.49
C GLY A 380 -11.59 -25.84 -17.07
N ASP A 381 -11.82 -25.78 -15.77
CA ASP A 381 -13.16 -25.75 -15.19
C ASP A 381 -13.65 -24.33 -14.92
N VAL A 382 -14.93 -24.09 -15.26
CA VAL A 382 -15.65 -22.86 -14.88
C VAL A 382 -16.88 -23.24 -14.07
N THR A 383 -16.91 -22.84 -12.79
CA THR A 383 -18.01 -23.14 -11.88
C THR A 383 -18.63 -21.86 -11.34
N LEU A 384 -19.92 -21.67 -11.58
CA LEU A 384 -20.74 -20.61 -11.00
C LEU A 384 -21.78 -21.25 -10.08
N SER A 385 -21.72 -20.97 -8.78
CA SER A 385 -22.60 -21.61 -7.79
C SER A 385 -22.93 -20.65 -6.63
N GLY A 386 -23.79 -21.08 -5.70
CA GLY A 386 -24.13 -20.26 -4.53
C GLY A 386 -24.91 -18.98 -4.85
N GLY A 387 -25.68 -18.97 -5.94
CA GLY A 387 -26.57 -17.85 -6.29
C GLY A 387 -25.91 -16.70 -7.08
N VAL A 388 -24.87 -16.99 -7.88
CA VAL A 388 -24.27 -15.99 -8.79
C VAL A 388 -25.35 -15.37 -9.68
N THR A 389 -25.43 -14.04 -9.68
CA THR A 389 -26.34 -13.30 -10.58
C THR A 389 -25.58 -12.76 -11.78
N ILE A 390 -26.05 -13.06 -12.98
CA ILE A 390 -25.55 -12.45 -14.23
C ILE A 390 -26.66 -11.56 -14.78
N SER A 391 -26.42 -10.26 -14.88
CA SER A 391 -27.48 -9.30 -15.24
C SER A 391 -27.02 -8.24 -16.23
N GLN A 392 -27.99 -7.71 -16.99
CA GLN A 392 -27.80 -6.59 -17.93
C GLN A 392 -26.88 -6.93 -19.12
N PHE A 393 -26.76 -8.21 -19.45
CA PHE A 393 -26.09 -8.70 -20.65
C PHE A 393 -27.10 -9.17 -21.69
N LYS A 394 -26.76 -9.01 -22.98
CA LYS A 394 -27.50 -9.62 -24.09
C LYS A 394 -27.34 -11.14 -24.08
N THR A 395 -26.11 -11.60 -23.84
CA THR A 395 -25.77 -13.01 -23.69
C THR A 395 -25.28 -13.26 -22.28
N GLY A 396 -25.99 -14.07 -21.48
CA GLY A 396 -25.58 -14.38 -20.11
C GLY A 396 -24.28 -15.19 -20.06
N GLY A 397 -24.24 -16.30 -20.80
CA GLY A 397 -23.06 -17.17 -20.92
C GLY A 397 -22.90 -17.69 -22.35
N LEU A 398 -21.65 -17.83 -22.80
CA LEU A 398 -21.28 -18.36 -24.10
C LEU A 398 -20.14 -19.37 -23.93
N CYS A 399 -20.43 -20.64 -24.20
CA CYS A 399 -19.44 -21.72 -24.19
C CYS A 399 -19.07 -22.06 -25.63
N LYS A 400 -17.78 -21.94 -25.98
CA LYS A 400 -17.25 -22.24 -27.33
C LYS A 400 -16.49 -23.57 -27.35
N GLU A 401 -15.74 -23.85 -26.29
CA GLU A 401 -15.02 -25.11 -26.04
C GLU A 401 -15.02 -25.36 -24.51
N GLY A 402 -15.19 -26.62 -24.10
CA GLY A 402 -15.29 -27.04 -22.69
C GLY A 402 -16.68 -27.57 -22.30
N GLY A 403 -16.73 -28.59 -21.43
CA GLY A 403 -17.98 -29.13 -20.87
C GLY A 403 -18.53 -28.22 -19.77
N VAL A 404 -19.85 -27.99 -19.76
CA VAL A 404 -20.57 -27.21 -18.73
C VAL A 404 -21.01 -28.11 -17.58
#